data_AF-A0A931AY40-F1
#
_entry.id   AF-A0A931AY40-F1
#
_cell.length_a   1.000
_cell.length_b   1.000
_cell.length_c   1.000
_cell.angle_alpha   90.00
_cell.angle_beta   90.00
_cell.angle_gamma   90.00
#
_symmetry.space_group_name_H-M   'P 1'
#
loop_
_entity.id
_entity.type
_entity.pdbx_description
1 polymer ?
#
loop_
_entity_poly.entity_id
_entity_poly.type
_entity_poly.pdbx_seq_one_letter_code
_entity_poly.pdbx_strand_id
1 'polypeptide(L)'
;MNKNGEWSAARRIFIILMDVLVYNVAIYSSFLLKFQGEIPTRNFETFQHSAIFISVIFIALNILLGVYVFYNRMISDIVFVTVIGQVLMTLGIMVVTFAGRWFAFPRAVIFFSFILGTILLSIYRIMIYKLYLKVSHDKKVVIVGLEKDVAQAIQNFSTKKNNKHKVEAAVIDHYYENVEEMIDQIDIVYLASHIEEKEKIKIYQLVTKKEKKLFLNTTFENLTMINPNIMNFEDESIIEASGFRIPAEYELFKRLFDILISLILLIVASPFMLLTAILVKVTSPGPVIYKQIRITKNQQEFSIYKFRSMTATAEATSGPVLAKSNDARIT
;
A
#
# COMPACT_ATOMS: atom_id res chain seq x y z
N MET A 1 3.79 -15.53 1.47
CA MET A 1 2.83 -14.69 0.70
C MET A 1 1.78 -14.20 1.67
N ASN A 2 1.29 -12.97 1.53
CA ASN A 2 0.04 -12.60 2.22
C ASN A 2 -1.14 -13.33 1.52
N LYS A 3 -2.29 -13.47 2.18
CA LYS A 3 -3.55 -14.06 1.64
C LYS A 3 -3.95 -13.48 0.27
N ASN A 4 -3.45 -12.31 -0.11
CA ASN A 4 -3.74 -11.63 -1.37
C ASN A 4 -2.89 -12.07 -2.59
N GLY A 5 -1.94 -13.00 -2.42
CA GLY A 5 -1.00 -13.40 -3.47
C GLY A 5 0.14 -12.39 -3.72
N GLU A 6 0.23 -11.35 -2.87
CA GLU A 6 1.30 -10.36 -2.93
C GLU A 6 2.53 -10.83 -2.13
N TRP A 7 3.70 -10.39 -2.60
CA TRP A 7 4.96 -10.58 -1.89
C TRP A 7 4.86 -9.94 -0.51
N SER A 8 5.34 -10.62 0.53
CA SER A 8 5.38 -10.02 1.87
C SER A 8 6.30 -8.79 1.85
N ALA A 9 6.02 -7.82 2.72
CA ALA A 9 6.85 -6.62 2.88
C ALA A 9 8.35 -6.94 2.99
N ALA A 10 8.68 -8.01 3.73
CA ALA A 10 10.05 -8.51 3.85
C ALA A 10 10.71 -8.86 2.49
N ARG A 11 9.97 -9.51 1.58
CA ARG A 11 10.51 -9.83 0.26
C ARG A 11 10.60 -8.60 -0.65
N ARG A 12 9.67 -7.64 -0.53
CA ARG A 12 9.77 -6.35 -1.25
C ARG A 12 11.01 -5.58 -0.82
N ILE A 13 11.26 -5.48 0.49
CA ILE A 13 12.47 -4.86 1.05
C ILE A 13 13.72 -5.57 0.54
N PHE A 14 13.73 -6.90 0.55
CA PHE A 14 14.87 -7.68 0.03
C PHE A 14 15.14 -7.40 -1.46
N ILE A 15 14.10 -7.34 -2.31
CA ILE A 15 14.27 -6.95 -3.72
C ILE A 15 14.85 -5.55 -3.82
N ILE A 16 14.33 -4.57 -3.08
CA ILE A 16 14.82 -3.18 -3.11
C ILE A 16 16.31 -3.13 -2.74
N LEU A 17 16.71 -3.82 -1.66
CA LEU A 17 18.11 -3.88 -1.24
C LEU A 17 19.01 -4.52 -2.30
N MET A 18 18.56 -5.60 -2.94
CA MET A 18 19.29 -6.24 -4.02
C MET A 18 19.37 -5.38 -5.28
N ASP A 19 18.32 -4.64 -5.61
CA ASP A 19 18.28 -3.70 -6.74
C ASP A 19 19.29 -2.55 -6.54
N VAL A 20 19.38 -2.02 -5.32
CA VAL A 20 20.41 -1.03 -4.91
C VAL A 20 21.82 -1.61 -5.02
N LEU A 21 22.02 -2.86 -4.59
CA LEU A 21 23.31 -3.53 -4.70
C LEU A 21 23.72 -3.69 -6.16
N VAL A 22 22.83 -4.20 -7.02
CA VAL A 22 23.07 -4.36 -8.46
C VAL A 22 23.42 -3.02 -9.11
N TYR A 23 22.72 -1.94 -8.73
CA TYR A 23 23.00 -0.62 -9.27
C TYR A 23 24.37 -0.07 -8.83
N ASN A 24 24.74 -0.22 -7.55
CA ASN A 24 26.07 0.17 -7.07
C ASN A 24 27.19 -0.65 -7.72
N VAL A 25 26.96 -1.95 -7.95
CA VAL A 25 27.89 -2.82 -8.69
C VAL A 25 28.03 -2.36 -10.14
N ALA A 26 26.96 -1.87 -10.77
CA ALA A 26 27.03 -1.29 -12.12
C ALA A 26 27.89 -0.01 -12.15
N ILE A 27 27.76 0.87 -11.15
CA ILE A 27 28.60 2.07 -11.03
C ILE A 27 30.06 1.68 -10.78
N TYR A 28 30.32 0.75 -9.86
CA TYR A 28 31.68 0.27 -9.58
C TYR A 28 32.34 -0.36 -10.83
N SER A 29 31.61 -1.22 -11.54
CA SER A 29 32.06 -1.79 -12.81
C SER A 29 32.33 -0.72 -13.86
N SER A 30 31.58 0.38 -13.85
CA SER A 30 31.80 1.52 -14.74
C SER A 30 33.09 2.28 -14.42
N PHE A 31 33.49 2.35 -13.14
CA PHE A 31 34.81 2.86 -12.75
C PHE A 31 35.93 1.95 -13.27
N LEU A 32 35.79 0.62 -13.14
CA LEU A 32 36.75 -0.34 -13.66
C LEU A 32 36.90 -0.23 -15.17
N LEU A 33 35.80 -0.11 -15.92
CA LEU A 33 35.83 0.08 -17.37
C LEU A 33 36.51 1.39 -17.77
N LYS A 34 36.21 2.50 -17.07
CA LYS A 34 36.81 3.80 -17.39
C LYS A 34 38.32 3.80 -17.17
N PHE A 35 38.77 3.24 -16.05
CA PHE A 35 40.16 3.33 -15.61
C PHE A 35 40.97 2.06 -15.86
N GLN A 36 40.43 1.11 -16.62
CA GLN A 36 41.08 -0.17 -16.97
C GLN A 36 41.60 -0.95 -15.75
N GLY A 37 40.91 -0.81 -14.60
CA GLY A 37 41.24 -1.48 -13.34
C GLY A 37 41.93 -0.60 -12.28
N GLU A 38 42.66 0.45 -12.68
CA GLU A 38 43.39 1.32 -11.73
C GLU A 38 42.60 2.58 -11.38
N ILE A 39 41.67 2.47 -10.44
CA ILE A 39 40.79 3.58 -10.07
C ILE A 39 41.57 4.61 -9.21
N PRO A 40 41.68 5.88 -9.64
CA PRO A 40 42.32 6.90 -8.82
C PRO A 40 41.57 7.15 -7.50
N THR A 41 42.29 7.24 -6.40
CA THR A 41 41.74 7.40 -5.04
C THR A 41 40.78 8.58 -4.93
N ARG A 42 41.16 9.76 -5.42
CA ARG A 42 40.31 10.96 -5.42
C ARG A 42 38.96 10.75 -6.10
N ASN A 43 38.93 10.05 -7.23
CA ASN A 43 37.69 9.79 -7.96
C ASN A 43 36.81 8.76 -7.22
N PHE A 44 37.44 7.77 -6.58
CA PHE A 44 36.74 6.74 -5.82
C PHE A 44 36.17 7.25 -4.50
N GLU A 45 36.93 8.04 -3.74
CA GLU A 45 36.46 8.71 -2.52
C GLU A 45 35.23 9.58 -2.81
N THR A 46 35.24 10.27 -3.95
CA THR A 46 34.10 11.07 -4.41
C THR A 46 32.86 10.21 -4.65
N PHE A 47 33.01 9.00 -5.19
CA PHE A 47 31.92 8.03 -5.28
C PHE A 47 31.47 7.55 -3.90
N GLN A 48 32.38 7.18 -3.00
CA GLN A 48 32.04 6.71 -1.65
C GLN A 48 31.22 7.75 -0.87
N HIS A 49 31.59 9.03 -0.94
CA HIS A 49 30.84 10.11 -0.29
C HIS A 49 29.46 10.36 -0.92
N SER A 50 29.33 10.18 -2.24
CA SER A 50 28.05 10.39 -2.94
C SER A 50 27.15 9.15 -2.98
N ALA A 51 27.69 7.94 -2.72
CA ALA A 51 27.00 6.66 -2.89
C ALA A 51 25.72 6.53 -2.04
N ILE A 52 25.73 7.04 -0.80
CA ILE A 52 24.54 7.03 0.07
C ILE A 52 23.43 7.88 -0.54
N PHE A 53 23.74 9.10 -1.01
CA PHE A 53 22.78 9.98 -1.64
C PHE A 53 22.25 9.42 -2.96
N ILE A 54 23.12 8.86 -3.78
CA ILE A 54 22.75 8.20 -5.04
C ILE A 54 21.80 7.02 -4.75
N SER A 55 22.09 6.20 -3.73
CA SER A 55 21.26 5.05 -3.35
C SER A 55 19.90 5.48 -2.80
N VAL A 56 19.83 6.56 -2.00
CA VAL A 56 18.56 7.10 -1.50
C VAL A 56 17.69 7.63 -2.64
N ILE A 57 18.27 8.40 -3.56
CA ILE A 57 17.55 8.88 -4.75
C ILE A 57 17.11 7.72 -5.63
N PHE A 58 17.96 6.69 -5.79
CA PHE A 58 17.61 5.47 -6.51
C PHE A 58 16.38 4.80 -5.92
N ILE A 59 16.35 4.56 -4.61
CA ILE A 59 15.19 3.94 -3.95
C ILE A 59 13.95 4.82 -4.15
N ALA A 60 14.05 6.12 -3.90
CA ALA A 60 12.92 7.04 -4.02
C ALA A 60 12.33 7.06 -5.44
N LEU A 61 13.18 7.19 -6.47
CA LEU A 61 12.75 7.20 -7.86
C LEU A 61 12.15 5.87 -8.31
N ASN A 62 12.73 4.73 -7.92
CA ASN A 62 12.20 3.43 -8.32
C ASN A 62 10.88 3.08 -7.61
N ILE A 63 10.68 3.55 -6.37
CA ILE A 63 9.37 3.47 -5.70
C ILE A 63 8.35 4.35 -6.43
N LEU A 64 8.70 5.60 -6.76
CA LEU A 64 7.83 6.53 -7.48
C LEU A 64 7.37 5.97 -8.84
N LEU A 65 8.29 5.37 -9.59
CA LEU A 65 8.02 4.76 -10.89
C LEU A 65 7.26 3.43 -10.80
N GLY A 66 6.99 2.93 -9.58
CA GLY A 66 6.25 1.69 -9.37
C GLY A 66 6.96 0.44 -9.90
N VAL A 67 8.30 0.44 -9.92
CA VAL A 67 9.13 -0.65 -10.47
C VAL A 67 8.86 -1.99 -9.79
N TYR A 68 8.57 -1.95 -8.49
CA TYR A 68 8.35 -3.15 -7.67
C TYR A 68 6.90 -3.68 -7.72
N VAL A 69 6.06 -3.12 -8.60
CA VAL A 69 4.69 -3.59 -8.85
C VAL A 69 4.69 -4.51 -10.06
N PHE A 70 4.73 -5.82 -9.82
CA PHE A 70 4.78 -6.84 -10.88
C PHE A 70 3.40 -7.31 -11.39
N TYR A 71 2.32 -6.90 -10.71
CA TYR A 71 0.98 -7.36 -11.03
C TYR A 71 0.53 -6.83 -12.40
N ASN A 72 0.02 -7.72 -13.27
CA ASN A 72 -0.49 -7.41 -14.60
C ASN A 72 0.49 -6.69 -15.54
N ARG A 73 1.81 -6.75 -15.27
CA ARG A 73 2.84 -6.18 -16.14
C ARG A 73 3.36 -7.19 -17.15
N MET A 74 3.80 -6.70 -18.30
CA MET A 74 4.57 -7.46 -19.28
C MET A 74 6.08 -7.24 -19.09
N ILE A 75 6.88 -8.10 -19.72
CA ILE A 75 8.35 -7.94 -19.72
C ILE A 75 8.75 -6.60 -20.35
N SER A 76 8.05 -6.18 -21.41
CA SER A 76 8.23 -4.87 -22.06
C SER A 76 8.09 -3.71 -21.07
N ASP A 77 7.09 -3.77 -20.20
CA ASP A 77 6.78 -2.68 -19.26
C ASP A 77 7.87 -2.56 -18.20
N ILE A 78 8.42 -3.70 -17.77
CA ILE A 78 9.53 -3.73 -16.81
C ILE A 78 10.79 -3.12 -17.42
N VAL A 79 11.11 -3.48 -18.66
CA VAL A 79 12.27 -2.91 -19.38
C VAL A 79 12.06 -1.41 -19.61
N PHE A 80 10.88 -1.01 -20.07
CA PHE A 80 10.54 0.39 -20.34
C PHE A 80 10.70 1.28 -19.09
N VAL A 81 10.10 0.88 -17.96
CA VAL A 81 10.23 1.64 -16.71
C VAL A 81 11.66 1.62 -16.19
N THR A 82 12.41 0.54 -16.42
CA THR A 82 13.84 0.47 -16.06
C THR A 82 14.67 1.50 -16.85
N VAL A 83 14.45 1.63 -18.15
CA VAL A 83 15.13 2.62 -19.00
C VAL A 83 14.81 4.04 -18.56
N ILE A 84 13.52 4.35 -18.33
CA ILE A 84 13.11 5.67 -17.82
C ILE A 84 13.77 5.96 -16.47
N GLY A 85 13.75 4.98 -15.55
CA GLY A 85 14.42 5.10 -14.26
C GLY A 85 15.90 5.38 -14.39
N GLN A 86 16.60 4.73 -15.34
CA GLN A 86 18.01 4.98 -15.61
C GLN A 86 18.26 6.39 -16.17
N VAL A 87 17.41 6.89 -17.06
CA VAL A 87 17.50 8.27 -17.55
C VAL A 87 17.36 9.25 -16.39
N LEU A 88 16.33 9.09 -15.54
CA LEU A 88 16.15 9.96 -14.37
C LEU A 88 17.30 9.84 -13.36
N MET A 89 17.87 8.64 -13.20
CA MET A 89 19.04 8.44 -12.33
C MET A 89 20.30 9.13 -12.85
N THR A 90 20.53 9.17 -14.16
CA THR A 90 21.67 9.94 -14.70
C THR A 90 21.54 11.43 -14.38
N LEU A 91 20.34 11.99 -14.52
CA LEU A 91 20.03 13.36 -14.09
C LEU A 91 20.24 13.51 -12.57
N GLY A 92 19.75 12.57 -11.77
CA GLY A 92 19.90 12.57 -10.31
C GLY A 92 21.36 12.57 -9.86
N ILE A 93 22.21 11.73 -10.46
CA ILE A 93 23.64 11.69 -10.16
C ILE A 93 24.30 13.04 -10.51
N MET A 94 23.97 13.64 -11.65
CA MET A 94 24.50 14.96 -12.02
C MET A 94 24.10 16.04 -11.00
N VAL A 95 22.86 16.05 -10.53
CA VAL A 95 22.39 16.99 -9.50
C VAL A 95 23.11 16.77 -8.18
N VAL A 96 23.21 15.53 -7.70
CA VAL A 96 23.88 15.20 -6.42
C VAL A 96 25.36 15.56 -6.47
N THR A 97 26.05 15.17 -7.53
CA THR A 97 27.49 15.43 -7.68
C THR A 97 27.79 16.93 -7.79
N PHE A 98 26.91 17.70 -8.44
CA PHE A 98 27.01 19.16 -8.48
C PHE A 98 26.73 19.81 -7.11
N ALA A 99 25.61 19.46 -6.47
CA ALA A 99 25.19 20.05 -5.20
C ALA A 99 26.17 19.76 -4.05
N GLY A 100 26.69 18.53 -3.98
CA GLY A 100 27.69 18.14 -2.99
C GLY A 100 29.13 18.53 -3.34
N ARG A 101 29.34 19.30 -4.42
CA ARG A 101 30.65 19.75 -4.90
C ARG A 101 31.64 18.61 -5.18
N TRP A 102 31.11 17.44 -5.53
CA TRP A 102 31.84 16.22 -5.88
C TRP A 102 32.26 16.22 -7.36
N PHE A 103 32.90 17.30 -7.80
CA PHE A 103 33.25 17.53 -9.21
C PHE A 103 34.29 16.55 -9.77
N ALA A 104 34.98 15.82 -8.88
CA ALA A 104 35.88 14.74 -9.28
C ALA A 104 35.13 13.47 -9.72
N PHE A 105 33.78 13.42 -9.65
CA PHE A 105 33.02 12.30 -10.18
C PHE A 105 33.10 12.27 -11.71
N PRO A 106 33.64 11.21 -12.33
CA PRO A 106 33.81 11.21 -13.78
C PRO A 106 32.49 11.15 -14.56
N ARG A 107 32.29 12.09 -15.50
CA ARG A 107 31.12 12.07 -16.41
C ARG A 107 31.07 10.82 -17.29
N ALA A 108 32.23 10.30 -17.70
CA ALA A 108 32.31 9.03 -18.43
C ALA A 108 31.80 7.84 -17.60
N VAL A 109 32.01 7.83 -16.27
CA VAL A 109 31.44 6.79 -15.40
C VAL A 109 29.92 6.88 -15.39
N ILE A 110 29.34 8.09 -15.38
CA ILE A 110 27.88 8.26 -15.47
C ILE A 110 27.34 7.62 -16.76
N PHE A 111 27.99 7.89 -17.90
CA PHE A 111 27.61 7.30 -19.19
C PHE A 111 27.72 5.76 -19.20
N PHE A 112 28.85 5.20 -18.75
CA PHE A 112 29.00 3.74 -18.66
C PHE A 112 28.01 3.13 -17.67
N SER A 113 27.71 3.82 -16.56
CA SER A 113 26.76 3.35 -15.55
C SER A 113 25.33 3.32 -16.07
N PHE A 114 24.97 4.21 -16.99
CA PHE A 114 23.67 4.16 -17.68
C PHE A 114 23.55 2.87 -18.51
N ILE A 115 24.57 2.55 -19.32
CA ILE A 115 24.54 1.38 -20.20
C ILE A 115 24.57 0.09 -19.36
N LEU A 116 25.58 -0.06 -18.50
CA LEU A 116 25.73 -1.25 -17.65
C LEU A 116 24.57 -1.40 -16.67
N GLY A 117 24.14 -0.30 -16.05
CA GLY A 117 23.02 -0.29 -15.12
C GLY A 117 21.72 -0.72 -15.79
N THR A 118 21.43 -0.22 -17.00
CA THR A 118 20.25 -0.63 -17.77
C THR A 118 20.26 -2.13 -18.06
N ILE A 119 21.40 -2.68 -18.49
CA ILE A 119 21.54 -4.11 -18.82
C ILE A 119 21.39 -4.97 -17.55
N LEU A 120 22.19 -4.70 -16.51
CA LEU A 120 22.21 -5.51 -15.29
C LEU A 120 20.88 -5.45 -14.54
N LEU A 121 20.27 -4.27 -14.40
CA LEU A 121 18.97 -4.14 -13.75
C LEU A 121 17.86 -4.79 -14.58
N SER A 122 17.88 -4.69 -15.91
CA SER A 122 16.89 -5.37 -16.75
C SER A 122 16.98 -6.89 -16.59
N ILE A 123 18.18 -7.46 -16.61
CA ILE A 123 18.39 -8.90 -16.39
C ILE A 123 17.91 -9.31 -15.00
N TYR A 124 18.32 -8.58 -13.96
CA TYR A 124 17.91 -8.83 -12.57
C TYR A 124 16.38 -8.78 -12.42
N ARG A 125 15.74 -7.73 -12.92
CA ARG A 125 14.28 -7.52 -12.80
C ARG A 125 13.48 -8.53 -13.61
N ILE A 126 13.94 -8.92 -14.80
CA ILE A 126 13.32 -9.98 -15.59
C ILE A 126 13.41 -11.33 -14.85
N MET A 127 14.56 -11.62 -14.22
CA MET A 127 14.73 -12.81 -13.40
C MET A 127 13.76 -12.82 -12.19
N ILE A 128 13.69 -11.72 -11.45
CA ILE A 128 12.74 -11.56 -10.33
C ILE A 128 11.30 -11.67 -10.80
N TYR A 129 10.96 -11.10 -11.96
CA TYR A 129 9.63 -11.20 -12.55
C TYR A 129 9.27 -12.64 -12.95
N LYS A 130 10.20 -13.39 -13.58
CA LYS A 130 9.99 -14.81 -13.87
C LYS A 130 9.83 -15.64 -12.59
N LEU A 131 10.60 -15.34 -11.56
CA LEU A 131 10.45 -15.96 -10.23
C LEU A 131 9.09 -15.62 -9.61
N TYR A 132 8.65 -14.36 -9.73
CA TYR A 132 7.32 -13.93 -9.32
C TYR A 132 6.23 -14.74 -10.04
N LEU A 133 6.33 -14.94 -11.36
CA LEU A 133 5.36 -15.74 -12.11
C LEU A 133 5.30 -17.20 -11.68
N LYS A 134 6.45 -17.80 -11.33
CA LYS A 134 6.55 -19.20 -10.88
C LYS A 134 6.04 -19.42 -9.44
N VAL A 135 6.23 -18.45 -8.56
CA VAL A 135 5.86 -18.55 -7.13
C VAL A 135 4.43 -18.05 -6.89
N SER A 136 3.95 -17.10 -7.69
CA SER A 136 2.62 -16.53 -7.56
C SER A 136 1.58 -17.48 -8.14
N HIS A 137 0.56 -17.82 -7.34
CA HIS A 137 -0.52 -18.70 -7.76
C HIS A 137 -1.52 -17.92 -8.62
N ASP A 138 -2.13 -18.61 -9.57
CA ASP A 138 -3.21 -18.05 -10.37
C ASP A 138 -4.48 -17.98 -9.50
N LYS A 139 -5.23 -16.89 -9.63
CA LYS A 139 -6.47 -16.65 -8.90
C LYS A 139 -7.64 -17.20 -9.70
N LYS A 140 -8.45 -18.01 -9.04
CA LYS A 140 -9.67 -18.57 -9.63
C LYS A 140 -10.81 -17.57 -9.54
N VAL A 141 -11.43 -17.28 -10.68
CA VAL A 141 -12.52 -16.31 -10.81
C VAL A 141 -13.79 -17.05 -11.24
N VAL A 142 -14.89 -16.80 -10.53
CA VAL A 142 -16.23 -17.07 -11.06
C VAL A 142 -16.82 -15.78 -11.61
N ILE A 143 -17.49 -15.88 -12.76
CA ILE A 143 -18.20 -14.76 -13.37
C ILE A 143 -19.70 -14.99 -13.20
N VAL A 144 -20.40 -13.99 -12.67
CA VAL A 144 -21.83 -14.05 -12.35
C VAL A 144 -22.55 -12.95 -13.09
N GLY A 145 -23.61 -13.29 -13.84
CA GLY A 145 -24.40 -12.31 -14.56
C GLY A 145 -25.23 -12.91 -15.69
N LEU A 146 -25.75 -12.06 -16.56
CA LEU A 146 -26.48 -12.45 -17.75
C LEU A 146 -25.53 -13.04 -18.80
N GLU A 147 -26.02 -14.00 -19.57
CA GLU A 147 -25.23 -14.77 -20.56
C GLU A 147 -24.36 -13.88 -21.47
N LYS A 148 -24.93 -12.78 -21.97
CA LYS A 148 -24.23 -11.83 -22.85
C LYS A 148 -23.02 -11.17 -22.17
N ASP A 149 -23.19 -10.70 -20.94
CA ASP A 149 -22.15 -9.98 -20.22
C ASP A 149 -21.09 -10.94 -19.68
N VAL A 150 -21.51 -12.15 -19.28
CA VAL A 150 -20.61 -13.24 -18.89
C VAL A 150 -19.72 -13.65 -20.06
N ALA A 151 -20.27 -13.81 -21.26
CA ALA A 151 -19.50 -14.13 -22.46
C ALA A 151 -18.44 -13.05 -22.77
N GLN A 152 -18.82 -11.77 -22.70
CA GLN A 152 -17.90 -10.65 -22.90
C GLN A 152 -16.81 -10.62 -21.81
N ALA A 153 -17.19 -10.88 -20.56
CA ALA A 153 -16.25 -10.96 -19.45
C ALA A 153 -15.23 -12.09 -19.64
N ILE A 154 -15.67 -13.29 -20.03
CA ILE A 154 -14.78 -14.44 -20.31
C ILE A 154 -13.76 -14.05 -21.39
N GLN A 155 -14.21 -13.39 -22.46
CA GLN A 155 -13.32 -12.92 -23.53
C GLN A 155 -12.26 -11.94 -22.98
N ASN A 156 -12.67 -10.98 -22.14
CA ASN A 156 -11.75 -10.02 -21.52
C ASN A 156 -10.71 -10.70 -20.62
N PHE A 157 -11.13 -11.69 -19.83
CA PHE A 157 -10.22 -12.50 -19.01
C PHE A 157 -9.31 -13.42 -19.85
N SER A 158 -9.68 -13.77 -21.09
CA SER A 158 -8.82 -14.59 -21.96
C SER A 158 -7.65 -13.82 -22.61
N THR A 159 -7.61 -12.48 -22.48
CA THR A 159 -6.61 -11.63 -23.15
C THR A 159 -5.19 -11.89 -22.66
N LYS A 160 -4.17 -11.84 -23.54
CA LYS A 160 -2.74 -12.08 -23.21
C LYS A 160 -2.18 -11.20 -22.07
N LYS A 161 -2.76 -10.02 -21.82
CA LYS A 161 -2.37 -9.15 -20.71
C LYS A 161 -2.76 -9.76 -19.35
N ASN A 162 -3.86 -10.53 -19.29
CA ASN A 162 -4.27 -11.23 -18.08
C ASN A 162 -3.46 -12.52 -17.91
N ASN A 163 -2.51 -12.49 -16.98
CA ASN A 163 -1.61 -13.61 -16.70
C ASN A 163 -1.86 -14.29 -15.35
N LYS A 164 -2.88 -13.86 -14.59
CA LYS A 164 -3.08 -14.31 -13.21
C LYS A 164 -4.52 -14.61 -12.81
N HIS A 165 -5.51 -14.29 -13.63
CA HIS A 165 -6.89 -14.65 -13.36
C HIS A 165 -7.33 -15.76 -14.30
N LYS A 166 -7.72 -16.90 -13.75
CA LYS A 166 -8.30 -18.02 -14.50
C LYS A 166 -9.78 -18.09 -14.20
N VAL A 167 -10.59 -18.05 -15.25
CA VAL A 167 -12.04 -18.24 -15.11
C VAL A 167 -12.29 -19.73 -14.87
N GLU A 168 -12.83 -20.07 -13.71
CA GLU A 168 -13.13 -21.45 -13.33
C GLU A 168 -14.56 -21.82 -13.73
N ALA A 169 -15.50 -20.88 -13.58
CA ALA A 169 -16.91 -21.09 -13.85
C ALA A 169 -17.64 -19.80 -14.22
N ALA A 170 -18.79 -19.97 -14.85
CA ALA A 170 -19.74 -18.94 -15.20
C ALA A 170 -21.11 -19.30 -14.58
N VAL A 171 -21.74 -18.34 -13.91
CA VAL A 171 -23.04 -18.50 -13.25
C VAL A 171 -24.03 -17.55 -13.90
N ILE A 172 -25.02 -18.12 -14.60
CA ILE A 172 -26.00 -17.37 -15.40
C ILE A 172 -27.40 -17.32 -14.77
N ASP A 173 -27.65 -18.20 -13.80
CA ASP A 173 -28.90 -18.33 -13.05
C ASP A 173 -28.61 -18.70 -11.58
N HIS A 174 -29.64 -18.66 -10.74
CA HIS A 174 -29.59 -19.04 -9.31
C HIS A 174 -28.31 -18.52 -8.61
N TYR A 175 -28.08 -17.20 -8.72
CA TYR A 175 -26.75 -16.62 -8.53
C TYR A 175 -26.17 -16.90 -7.14
N TYR A 176 -26.97 -16.73 -6.08
CA TYR A 176 -26.49 -16.92 -4.71
C TYR A 176 -26.11 -18.38 -4.42
N GLU A 177 -26.99 -19.33 -4.76
CA GLU A 177 -26.83 -20.76 -4.44
C GLU A 177 -25.61 -21.34 -5.17
N ASN A 178 -25.51 -21.07 -6.47
CA ASN A 178 -24.37 -21.50 -7.28
C ASN A 178 -23.05 -20.92 -6.75
N VAL A 179 -23.02 -19.64 -6.37
CA VAL A 179 -21.82 -19.02 -5.79
C VAL A 179 -21.47 -19.62 -4.43
N GLU A 180 -22.46 -19.92 -3.59
CA GLU A 180 -22.27 -20.54 -2.27
C GLU A 180 -21.62 -21.93 -2.38
N GLU A 181 -22.03 -22.75 -3.34
CA GLU A 181 -21.46 -24.09 -3.53
C GLU A 181 -19.97 -24.05 -3.94
N MET A 182 -19.57 -23.06 -4.73
CA MET A 182 -18.20 -22.96 -5.26
C MET A 182 -17.29 -22.00 -4.49
N ILE A 183 -17.80 -21.26 -3.49
CA ILE A 183 -17.08 -20.17 -2.81
C ILE A 183 -15.74 -20.61 -2.20
N ASP A 184 -15.65 -21.87 -1.76
CA ASP A 184 -14.45 -22.42 -1.13
C ASP A 184 -13.37 -22.76 -2.17
N GLN A 185 -13.74 -23.00 -3.43
CA GLN A 185 -12.84 -23.37 -4.53
C GLN A 185 -12.35 -22.16 -5.35
N ILE A 186 -12.97 -20.99 -5.18
CA ILE A 186 -12.66 -19.77 -5.94
C ILE A 186 -11.99 -18.71 -5.05
N ASP A 187 -11.28 -17.75 -5.66
CA ASP A 187 -10.65 -16.62 -4.96
C ASP A 187 -11.43 -15.31 -5.15
N ILE A 188 -12.06 -15.16 -6.31
CA ILE A 188 -12.72 -13.93 -6.76
C ILE A 188 -14.10 -14.26 -7.32
N VAL A 189 -15.10 -13.47 -6.93
CA VAL A 189 -16.42 -13.42 -7.55
C VAL A 189 -16.52 -12.14 -8.37
N TYR A 190 -16.79 -12.24 -9.67
CA TYR A 190 -17.00 -11.08 -10.55
C TYR A 190 -18.47 -10.95 -10.94
N LEU A 191 -19.11 -9.86 -10.53
CA LEU A 191 -20.48 -9.53 -10.94
C LEU A 191 -20.42 -8.72 -12.25
N ALA A 192 -20.68 -9.40 -13.37
CA ALA A 192 -20.58 -8.83 -14.72
C ALA A 192 -21.83 -8.04 -15.13
N SER A 193 -22.99 -8.34 -14.52
CA SER A 193 -24.29 -7.75 -14.86
C SER A 193 -24.98 -7.14 -13.65
N HIS A 194 -26.06 -6.40 -13.91
CA HIS A 194 -27.02 -6.06 -12.87
C HIS A 194 -27.76 -7.33 -12.42
N ILE A 195 -27.71 -7.61 -11.12
CA ILE A 195 -28.36 -8.74 -10.45
C ILE A 195 -29.35 -8.15 -9.45
N GLU A 196 -30.45 -8.85 -9.16
CA GLU A 196 -31.42 -8.43 -8.16
C GLU A 196 -30.72 -8.08 -6.83
N GLU A 197 -31.07 -6.91 -6.27
CA GLU A 197 -30.37 -6.33 -5.13
C GLU A 197 -30.35 -7.27 -3.90
N LYS A 198 -31.42 -8.05 -3.72
CA LYS A 198 -31.50 -9.07 -2.66
C LYS A 198 -30.41 -10.15 -2.79
N GLU A 199 -30.19 -10.67 -3.99
CA GLU A 199 -29.14 -11.67 -4.22
C GLU A 199 -27.75 -11.04 -4.17
N LYS A 200 -27.59 -9.84 -4.74
CA LYS A 200 -26.32 -9.07 -4.69
C LYS A 200 -25.84 -8.86 -3.25
N ILE A 201 -26.74 -8.48 -2.32
CA ILE A 201 -26.41 -8.31 -0.90
C ILE A 201 -25.98 -9.63 -0.25
N LYS A 202 -26.68 -10.73 -0.53
CA LYS A 202 -26.31 -12.05 0.01
C LYS A 202 -24.93 -12.49 -0.48
N ILE A 203 -24.66 -12.33 -1.77
CA ILE A 203 -23.34 -12.63 -2.37
C ILE A 203 -22.26 -11.75 -1.74
N TYR A 204 -22.51 -10.45 -1.57
CA TYR A 204 -21.57 -9.53 -0.92
C TYR A 204 -21.22 -9.98 0.51
N GLN A 205 -22.22 -10.33 1.30
CA GLN A 205 -22.03 -10.82 2.68
C GLN A 205 -21.24 -12.13 2.70
N LEU A 206 -21.57 -13.08 1.82
CA LEU A 206 -20.89 -14.36 1.70
C LEU A 206 -19.41 -14.18 1.33
N VAL A 207 -19.13 -13.39 0.29
CA VAL A 207 -17.77 -13.10 -0.20
C VAL A 207 -16.95 -12.42 0.89
N THR A 208 -17.54 -11.45 1.61
CA THR A 208 -16.87 -10.77 2.73
C THR A 208 -16.60 -11.73 3.89
N LYS A 209 -17.57 -12.55 4.29
CA LYS A 209 -17.47 -13.53 5.38
C LYS A 209 -16.38 -14.58 5.10
N LYS A 210 -16.26 -15.02 3.85
CA LYS A 210 -15.24 -15.99 3.41
C LYS A 210 -13.90 -15.34 3.06
N GLU A 211 -13.75 -14.04 3.31
CA GLU A 211 -12.55 -13.23 2.98
C GLU A 211 -12.12 -13.34 1.50
N LYS A 212 -13.09 -13.55 0.60
CA LYS A 212 -12.90 -13.61 -0.85
C LYS A 212 -12.97 -12.21 -1.45
N LYS A 213 -12.55 -12.07 -2.71
CA LYS A 213 -12.58 -10.78 -3.41
C LYS A 213 -13.85 -10.66 -4.25
N LEU A 214 -14.47 -9.48 -4.23
CA LEU A 214 -15.60 -9.14 -5.09
C LEU A 214 -15.13 -8.16 -6.16
N PHE A 215 -15.31 -8.50 -7.43
CA PHE A 215 -15.16 -7.58 -8.55
C PHE A 215 -16.56 -7.17 -9.03
N LEU A 216 -16.72 -5.90 -9.35
CA LEU A 216 -17.96 -5.32 -9.86
C LEU A 216 -17.66 -4.66 -11.20
N ASN A 217 -18.62 -4.68 -12.13
CA ASN A 217 -18.54 -3.85 -13.32
C ASN A 217 -18.61 -2.35 -12.95
N THR A 218 -18.04 -1.48 -13.79
CA THR A 218 -17.94 -0.03 -13.57
C THR A 218 -19.23 0.71 -13.94
N THR A 219 -20.39 0.26 -13.44
CA THR A 219 -21.66 0.97 -13.59
C THR A 219 -21.81 2.07 -12.53
N PHE A 220 -22.40 3.22 -12.89
CA PHE A 220 -22.57 4.38 -12.00
C PHE A 220 -23.10 4.04 -10.61
N GLU A 221 -24.06 3.12 -10.52
CA GLU A 221 -24.61 2.59 -9.26
C GLU A 221 -23.52 1.96 -8.36
N ASN A 222 -22.65 1.13 -8.94
CA ASN A 222 -21.54 0.53 -8.19
C ASN A 222 -20.47 1.56 -7.80
N LEU A 223 -20.34 2.65 -8.58
CA LEU A 223 -19.37 3.71 -8.33
C LEU A 223 -19.81 4.65 -7.20
N THR A 224 -21.11 4.92 -7.06
CA THR A 224 -21.62 5.76 -5.97
C THR A 224 -21.62 5.04 -4.61
N MET A 225 -21.66 3.71 -4.62
CA MET A 225 -21.62 2.88 -3.40
C MET A 225 -20.25 2.84 -2.70
N ILE A 226 -19.16 3.14 -3.41
CA ILE A 226 -17.78 3.09 -2.91
C ILE A 226 -17.19 4.45 -3.20
N ASN A 227 -16.96 5.33 -2.22
CA ASN A 227 -16.35 6.66 -2.41
C ASN A 227 -15.07 6.52 -3.28
N PRO A 228 -15.15 6.71 -4.61
CA PRO A 228 -14.27 5.98 -5.50
C PRO A 228 -13.00 6.77 -5.73
N ASN A 229 -11.85 6.12 -5.62
CA ASN A 229 -10.62 6.69 -6.15
C ASN A 229 -10.63 6.47 -7.67
N ILE A 230 -10.86 7.55 -8.42
CA ILE A 230 -10.90 7.54 -9.89
C ILE A 230 -9.48 7.77 -10.39
N MET A 231 -8.93 6.79 -11.11
CA MET A 231 -7.61 6.86 -11.72
C MET A 231 -7.76 6.89 -13.25
N ASN A 232 -6.81 7.51 -13.94
CA ASN A 232 -6.79 7.53 -15.40
C ASN A 232 -5.58 6.75 -15.92
N PHE A 233 -5.80 5.82 -16.84
CA PHE A 233 -4.77 5.08 -17.57
C PHE A 233 -4.97 5.33 -19.07
N GLU A 234 -4.02 6.05 -19.69
CA GLU A 234 -4.14 6.52 -21.08
C GLU A 234 -5.47 7.28 -21.30
N ASP A 235 -6.41 6.74 -22.07
CA ASP A 235 -7.73 7.33 -22.34
C ASP A 235 -8.87 6.69 -21.51
N GLU A 236 -8.54 5.80 -20.57
CA GLU A 236 -9.51 5.02 -19.82
C GLU A 236 -9.53 5.43 -18.34
N SER A 237 -10.70 5.86 -17.85
CA SER A 237 -10.93 6.13 -16.43
C SER A 237 -11.30 4.83 -15.72
N ILE A 238 -10.50 4.44 -14.74
CA ILE A 238 -10.64 3.21 -13.97
C ILE A 238 -10.96 3.58 -12.52
N ILE A 239 -11.84 2.80 -11.89
CA ILE A 239 -12.30 3.07 -10.54
C ILE A 239 -11.83 1.98 -9.58
N GLU A 240 -11.15 2.40 -8.52
CA GLU A 240 -10.59 1.51 -7.50
C GLU A 240 -11.67 1.10 -6.48
N ALA A 241 -12.16 -0.13 -6.58
CA ALA A 241 -13.05 -0.74 -5.59
C ALA A 241 -12.24 -1.44 -4.48
N SER A 242 -11.54 -0.67 -3.63
CA SER A 242 -10.87 -1.21 -2.44
C SER A 242 -11.67 -0.89 -1.18
N GLY A 243 -11.90 -1.91 -0.32
CA GLY A 243 -12.46 -1.67 1.01
C GLY A 243 -11.48 -0.86 1.87
N PHE A 244 -11.98 -0.08 2.84
CA PHE A 244 -11.12 0.71 3.72
C PHE A 244 -10.18 -0.21 4.52
N ARG A 245 -8.96 -0.38 4.01
CA ARG A 245 -7.89 -1.15 4.65
C ARG A 245 -6.68 -0.26 4.69
N ILE A 246 -6.29 0.16 5.89
CA ILE A 246 -4.93 0.66 6.11
C ILE A 246 -4.01 -0.50 5.71
N PRO A 247 -3.18 -0.36 4.67
CA PRO A 247 -2.35 -1.48 4.22
C PRO A 247 -1.44 -1.90 5.38
N ALA A 248 -1.24 -3.20 5.57
CA ALA A 248 -0.53 -3.74 6.76
C ALA A 248 0.87 -3.14 6.96
N GLU A 249 1.49 -2.69 5.87
CA GLU A 249 2.80 -2.01 5.86
C GLU A 249 2.74 -0.63 6.54
N TYR A 250 1.62 0.09 6.43
CA TYR A 250 1.39 1.35 7.14
C TYR A 250 0.98 1.14 8.58
N GLU A 251 0.50 -0.04 8.97
CA GLU A 251 0.07 -0.29 10.35
C GLU A 251 1.23 -0.19 11.35
N LEU A 252 2.38 -0.79 11.01
CA LEU A 252 3.57 -0.75 11.87
C LEU A 252 4.18 0.65 11.94
N PHE A 253 4.28 1.33 10.81
CA PHE A 253 4.76 2.73 10.77
C PHE A 253 3.82 3.66 11.54
N LYS A 254 2.50 3.55 11.30
CA LYS A 254 1.47 4.31 12.03
C LYS A 254 1.55 4.03 13.52
N ARG A 255 1.76 2.77 13.93
CA ARG A 255 1.92 2.42 15.35
C ARG A 255 3.15 3.06 15.98
N LEU A 256 4.30 3.01 15.30
CA LEU A 256 5.53 3.67 15.76
C LEU A 256 5.33 5.19 15.84
N PHE A 257 4.74 5.78 14.81
CA PHE A 257 4.40 7.21 14.76
C PHE A 257 3.48 7.62 15.91
N ASP A 258 2.39 6.87 16.16
CA ASP A 258 1.44 7.15 17.24
C ASP A 258 2.10 7.07 18.62
N ILE A 259 2.99 6.10 18.85
CA ILE A 259 3.74 5.99 20.11
C ILE A 259 4.71 7.17 20.29
N LEU A 260 5.49 7.49 19.26
CA LEU A 260 6.49 8.57 19.33
C LEU A 260 5.83 9.94 19.54
N ILE A 261 4.81 10.26 18.72
CA ILE A 261 4.09 11.53 18.85
C ILE A 261 3.31 11.60 20.15
N SER A 262 2.63 10.52 20.58
CA SER A 262 1.91 10.55 21.85
C SER A 262 2.85 10.75 23.04
N LEU A 263 4.05 10.16 23.03
CA LEU A 263 5.04 10.38 24.10
C LEU A 263 5.51 11.85 24.15
N ILE A 264 5.81 12.45 23.00
CA ILE A 264 6.19 13.86 22.90
C ILE A 264 5.06 14.75 23.40
N LEU A 265 3.83 14.51 22.93
CA LEU A 265 2.66 15.27 23.35
C LEU A 265 2.35 15.09 24.83
N LEU A 266 2.54 13.91 25.41
CA LEU A 266 2.37 13.69 26.85
C LEU A 266 3.36 14.52 27.67
N ILE A 267 4.62 14.60 27.26
CA ILE A 267 5.64 15.42 27.95
C ILE A 267 5.26 16.90 27.84
N VAL A 268 4.98 17.39 26.63
CA VAL A 268 4.65 18.80 26.38
C VAL A 268 3.33 19.21 27.05
N ALA A 269 2.33 18.34 27.06
CA ALA A 269 1.04 18.60 27.68
C ALA A 269 1.03 18.35 29.19
N SER A 270 1.98 17.60 29.75
CA SER A 270 2.02 17.26 31.19
C SER A 270 1.87 18.46 32.15
N PRO A 271 2.49 19.65 31.95
CA PRO A 271 2.26 20.78 32.85
C PRO A 271 0.80 21.27 32.82
N PHE A 272 0.18 21.34 31.64
CA PHE A 272 -1.22 21.73 31.49
C PHE A 272 -2.16 20.66 32.05
N MET A 273 -1.84 19.38 31.84
CA MET A 273 -2.59 18.25 32.40
C MET A 273 -2.55 18.25 33.93
N LEU A 274 -1.40 18.56 34.54
CA LEU A 274 -1.27 18.68 36.00
C LEU A 274 -2.09 19.86 36.53
N LEU A 275 -2.03 21.02 35.88
CA LEU A 275 -2.83 22.19 36.25
C LEU A 275 -4.33 21.89 36.16
N THR A 276 -4.76 21.24 35.07
CA THR A 276 -6.15 20.78 34.90
C THR A 276 -6.54 19.79 35.99
N ALA A 277 -5.65 18.86 36.36
CA ALA A 277 -5.90 17.88 37.41
C ALA A 277 -6.13 18.54 38.77
N ILE A 278 -5.34 19.56 39.11
CA ILE A 278 -5.50 20.34 40.34
C ILE A 278 -6.83 21.09 40.31
N LEU A 279 -7.14 21.79 39.22
CA LEU A 279 -8.40 22.52 39.08
C LEU A 279 -9.62 21.61 39.27
N VAL A 280 -9.65 20.47 38.58
CA VAL A 280 -10.76 19.49 38.71
C VAL A 280 -10.89 18.96 40.14
N LYS A 281 -9.77 18.81 40.87
CA LYS A 281 -9.77 18.32 42.25
C LYS A 281 -10.28 19.37 43.24
N VAL A 282 -9.99 20.64 42.98
CA VAL A 282 -10.43 21.77 43.82
C VAL A 282 -11.89 22.12 43.56
N THR A 283 -12.34 22.08 42.30
CA THR A 283 -13.71 22.47 41.94
C THR A 283 -14.75 21.39 42.19
N SER A 284 -14.39 20.11 42.19
CA SER A 284 -15.35 19.01 42.34
C SER A 284 -14.80 17.83 43.16
N PRO A 285 -15.52 17.33 44.19
CA PRO A 285 -15.10 16.15 44.94
C PRO A 285 -15.09 14.88 44.08
N GLY A 286 -14.10 14.01 44.30
CA GLY A 286 -13.96 12.71 43.61
C GLY A 286 -12.69 12.54 42.76
N PRO A 287 -12.65 11.54 41.85
CA PRO A 287 -11.50 11.25 41.00
C PRO A 287 -11.38 12.25 39.84
N VAL A 288 -10.14 12.61 39.50
CA VAL A 288 -9.82 13.58 38.43
C VAL A 288 -10.09 13.01 37.03
N ILE A 289 -9.84 11.71 36.87
CA ILE A 289 -9.93 11.01 35.58
C ILE A 289 -11.21 10.20 35.55
N TYR A 290 -11.97 10.35 34.48
CA TYR A 290 -13.14 9.53 34.16
C TYR A 290 -12.78 8.48 33.09
N LYS A 291 -13.29 7.26 33.26
CA LYS A 291 -13.00 6.09 32.43
C LYS A 291 -14.25 5.71 31.63
N GLN A 292 -14.14 5.66 30.30
CA GLN A 292 -15.24 5.30 29.39
C GLN A 292 -14.87 4.07 28.55
N ILE A 293 -15.73 3.06 28.50
CA ILE A 293 -15.54 1.88 27.62
C ILE A 293 -16.02 2.22 26.20
N ARG A 294 -15.21 1.89 25.21
CA ARG A 294 -15.54 1.97 23.78
C ARG A 294 -15.10 0.70 23.06
N ILE A 295 -15.80 0.33 22.00
CA ILE A 295 -15.39 -0.77 21.11
C ILE A 295 -14.36 -0.23 20.10
N THR A 296 -13.27 -0.96 19.90
CA THR A 296 -12.13 -0.54 19.05
C THR A 296 -11.81 -1.59 17.98
N LYS A 297 -10.55 -1.62 17.51
CA LYS A 297 -10.09 -2.55 16.48
C LYS A 297 -10.44 -3.99 16.87
N ASN A 298 -10.92 -4.77 15.90
CA ASN A 298 -11.34 -6.16 16.08
C ASN A 298 -12.46 -6.34 17.13
N GLN A 299 -13.32 -5.33 17.30
CA GLN A 299 -14.44 -5.37 18.24
C GLN A 299 -14.02 -5.54 19.72
N GLN A 300 -12.79 -5.17 20.06
CA GLN A 300 -12.30 -5.27 21.44
C GLN A 300 -12.69 -4.05 22.27
N GLU A 301 -13.06 -4.29 23.52
CA GLU A 301 -13.31 -3.23 24.50
C GLU A 301 -12.01 -2.50 24.87
N PHE A 302 -12.05 -1.18 24.85
CA PHE A 302 -10.95 -0.30 25.22
C PHE A 302 -11.45 0.79 26.16
N SER A 303 -10.69 1.04 27.22
CA SER A 303 -10.99 2.08 28.19
C SER A 303 -10.29 3.38 27.84
N ILE A 304 -11.07 4.40 27.50
CA ILE A 304 -10.59 5.77 27.28
C ILE A 304 -10.55 6.50 28.61
N TYR A 305 -9.45 7.21 28.87
CA TYR A 305 -9.27 8.09 30.01
C TYR A 305 -9.39 9.55 29.58
N LYS A 306 -10.22 10.33 30.26
CA LYS A 306 -10.36 11.78 30.05
C LYS A 306 -10.46 12.52 31.38
N PHE A 307 -10.11 13.80 31.39
CA PHE A 307 -10.41 14.66 32.53
C PHE A 307 -11.91 14.75 32.74
N ARG A 308 -12.32 14.71 34.00
CA ARG A 308 -13.72 14.79 34.38
C ARG A 308 -14.20 16.24 34.26
N SER A 309 -15.24 16.45 33.47
CA SER A 309 -15.94 17.74 33.31
C SER A 309 -17.36 17.76 33.89
N MET A 310 -17.83 16.61 34.38
CA MET A 310 -19.19 16.41 34.92
C MET A 310 -19.08 15.82 36.33
N THR A 311 -20.14 15.96 37.13
CA THR A 311 -20.17 15.42 38.51
C THR A 311 -19.95 13.91 38.52
N ALA A 312 -19.37 13.36 39.60
CA ALA A 312 -19.00 11.95 39.68
C ALA A 312 -20.20 10.98 39.49
N THR A 313 -21.42 11.45 39.78
CA THR A 313 -22.67 10.69 39.68
C THR A 313 -23.47 10.99 38.40
N ALA A 314 -22.93 11.80 37.48
CA ALA A 314 -23.63 12.30 36.29
C ALA A 314 -24.24 11.22 35.38
N GLU A 315 -23.65 10.02 35.38
CA GLU A 315 -24.10 8.91 34.53
C GLU A 315 -24.56 7.68 35.32
N ALA A 316 -24.67 7.78 36.66
CA ALA A 316 -25.01 6.65 37.52
C ALA A 316 -26.40 6.07 37.21
N THR A 317 -27.33 6.91 36.77
CA THR A 317 -28.73 6.51 36.49
C THR A 317 -29.04 6.40 35.00
N SER A 318 -28.33 7.14 34.13
CA SER A 318 -28.66 7.27 32.71
C SER A 318 -27.72 6.55 31.76
N GLY A 319 -26.53 6.13 32.22
CA GLY A 319 -25.44 5.72 31.33
C GLY A 319 -24.92 6.87 30.44
N PRO A 320 -24.10 6.57 29.42
CA PRO A 320 -23.50 7.56 28.53
C PRO A 320 -24.56 8.16 27.59
N VAL A 321 -24.94 9.41 27.84
CA VAL A 321 -25.93 10.17 27.05
C VAL A 321 -25.29 11.46 26.54
N LEU A 322 -25.65 11.90 25.33
CA LEU A 322 -25.17 13.17 24.76
C LEU A 322 -25.49 14.35 25.68
N ALA A 323 -24.51 15.23 25.88
CA ALA A 323 -24.69 16.45 26.65
C ALA A 323 -25.62 17.42 25.91
N LYS A 324 -26.47 18.13 26.66
CA LYS A 324 -27.36 19.18 26.13
C LYS A 324 -26.84 20.57 26.49
N SER A 325 -27.34 21.60 25.83
CA SER A 325 -27.09 22.98 26.24
C SER A 325 -27.57 23.19 27.68
N ASN A 326 -26.72 23.78 28.54
CA ASN A 326 -27.00 24.02 29.96
C ASN A 326 -27.24 22.74 30.80
N ASP A 327 -26.46 21.69 30.55
CA ASP A 327 -26.58 20.41 31.24
C ASP A 327 -26.28 20.53 32.75
N ALA A 328 -27.26 20.16 33.59
CA ALA A 328 -27.17 20.21 35.05
C ALA A 328 -26.08 19.30 35.66
N ARG A 329 -25.47 18.44 34.84
CA ARG A 329 -24.43 17.50 35.26
C ARG A 329 -23.01 18.07 35.17
N ILE A 330 -22.83 19.27 34.62
CA ILE A 330 -21.53 19.96 34.52
C ILE A 330 -21.10 20.48 35.91
N THR A 331 -19.80 20.46 36.19
CA THR A 331 -19.19 20.97 37.43
C THR A 331 -18.81 22.43 37.36
#